data_AF-A0AAE0F4A1-F1
#
_entry.id   AF-A0AAE0F4A1-F1
#
_cell.length_a   1.000
_cell.length_b   1.000
_cell.length_c   1.000
_cell.angle_alpha   90.00
_cell.angle_beta   90.00
_cell.angle_gamma   90.00
#
_symmetry.space_group_name_H-M   'P 1'
#
loop_
_entity.id
_entity.type
_entity.pdbx_description
1 polymer ?
#
loop_
_entity_poly.entity_id
_entity_poly.type
_entity_poly.pdbx_seq_one_letter_code
_entity_poly.pdbx_strand_id
1 'polypeptide(L)'
;MVYSVGTITEVLLHRLKAADGCMEFKKQFEALFAERLHEYYPKTRGRIAHMELSTPLTAAHFLNAPQGGSYGLEWTPEHFDAALHEAWFDPVTKCQGLYLTGLCTKC
;
A
#
# COMPACT_ATOMS: atom_id res chain seq x y z
N MET A 1 7.14 26.86 0.71
CA MET A 1 6.13 26.31 -0.21
C MET A 1 6.38 24.81 -0.27
N VAL A 2 5.85 24.08 0.71
CA VAL A 2 6.04 22.63 0.81
C VAL A 2 4.97 22.01 -0.08
N TYR A 3 5.38 21.50 -1.25
CA TYR A 3 4.51 20.63 -2.01
C TYR A 3 4.33 19.36 -1.17
N SER A 4 3.14 19.18 -0.58
CA SER A 4 2.73 17.85 -0.15
C SER A 4 2.61 17.03 -1.43
N VAL A 5 3.65 16.25 -1.72
CA VAL A 5 3.57 15.20 -2.72
C VAL A 5 2.63 14.18 -2.10
N GLY A 6 1.32 14.34 -2.34
CA GLY A 6 0.34 13.34 -1.96
C GLY A 6 0.88 12.00 -2.43
N THR A 7 1.14 11.11 -1.48
CA THR A 7 1.80 9.84 -1.76
C THR A 7 1.03 9.16 -2.89
N ILE A 8 1.71 8.41 -3.76
CA ILE A 8 1.11 7.74 -4.92
C ILE A 8 -0.20 7.02 -4.53
N THR A 9 -0.27 6.52 -3.29
CA THR A 9 -1.42 5.93 -2.64
C THR A 9 -2.64 6.86 -2.53
N GLU A 10 -2.50 8.12 -2.09
CA GLU A 10 -3.62 9.07 -1.96
C GLU A 10 -4.23 9.43 -3.32
N VAL A 11 -3.38 9.67 -4.33
CA VAL A 11 -3.81 9.98 -5.70
C VAL A 11 -4.53 8.78 -6.32
N LEU A 12 -4.06 7.57 -6.04
CA LEU A 12 -4.71 6.33 -6.46
C LEU A 12 -6.03 6.10 -5.74
N LEU A 13 -6.10 6.27 -4.41
CA LEU A 13 -7.35 6.08 -3.66
C LEU A 13 -8.46 6.99 -4.17
N HIS A 14 -8.16 8.25 -4.50
CA HIS A 14 -9.16 9.16 -5.04
C HIS A 14 -9.79 8.66 -6.34
N ARG A 15 -8.99 8.05 -7.22
CA ARG A 15 -9.44 7.49 -8.50
C ARG A 15 -10.19 6.16 -8.34
N LEU A 16 -9.92 5.43 -7.27
CA LEU A 16 -10.44 4.08 -7.02
C LEU A 16 -11.73 4.05 -6.16
N LYS A 17 -12.29 5.20 -5.77
CA LYS A 17 -13.46 5.31 -4.88
C LYS A 17 -14.73 4.62 -5.40
N ALA A 18 -14.85 4.43 -6.72
CA ALA A 18 -15.95 3.70 -7.35
C ALA A 18 -15.48 2.33 -7.85
N ALA A 19 -16.36 1.32 -7.75
CA ALA A 19 -16.08 -0.05 -8.21
C ALA A 19 -15.62 -0.08 -9.67
N ASP A 20 -16.30 0.67 -10.54
CA ASP A 20 -15.97 0.76 -11.96
C ASP A 20 -14.57 1.36 -12.20
N GLY A 21 -14.22 2.41 -11.44
CA GLY A 21 -12.90 3.03 -11.49
C GLY A 21 -11.78 2.09 -11.03
N CYS A 22 -12.06 1.22 -10.06
CA CYS A 22 -11.12 0.20 -9.60
C CYS A 22 -10.89 -0.89 -10.66
N MET A 23 -11.96 -1.37 -11.29
CA MET A 23 -11.85 -2.39 -12.33
C MET A 23 -11.12 -1.89 -13.58
N GLU A 24 -11.38 -0.65 -13.99
CA GLU A 24 -10.69 -0.03 -15.12
C GLU A 24 -9.19 0.13 -14.83
N PHE A 25 -8.86 0.62 -13.63
CA PHE A 25 -7.47 0.74 -13.19
C PHE A 25 -6.73 -0.61 -13.21
N LYS A 26 -7.36 -1.68 -12.71
CA LYS A 26 -6.77 -3.02 -12.72
C LYS A 26 -6.44 -3.48 -14.13
N LYS A 27 -7.38 -3.37 -15.07
CA LYS A 27 -7.17 -3.79 -16.47
C LYS A 27 -6.02 -3.05 -17.14
N GLN A 28 -5.89 -1.74 -16.91
CA GLN A 28 -4.80 -0.94 -17.47
C GLN A 28 -3.43 -1.41 -16.97
N PHE A 29 -3.31 -1.68 -15.67
CA PHE A 29 -2.06 -2.16 -15.08
C PHE A 29 -1.75 -3.61 -15.40
N GLU A 30 -2.76 -4.48 -15.50
CA GLU A 30 -2.61 -5.87 -15.96
C GLU A 30 -2.01 -5.92 -17.37
N ALA A 31 -2.53 -5.12 -18.29
CA ALA A 31 -1.97 -4.99 -19.64
C ALA A 31 -0.52 -4.48 -19.61
N LEU A 32 -0.25 -3.41 -18.87
CA LEU A 32 1.10 -2.85 -18.72
C LEU A 32 2.09 -3.89 -18.17
N PHE A 33 1.73 -4.62 -17.12
CA PHE A 33 2.60 -5.63 -16.53
C PHE A 33 2.81 -6.84 -17.44
N ALA A 34 1.79 -7.29 -18.16
CA ALA A 34 1.92 -8.35 -19.15
C ALA A 34 2.91 -7.95 -20.26
N GLU A 35 2.81 -6.72 -20.78
CA GLU A 35 3.73 -6.20 -21.78
C GLU A 35 5.17 -6.18 -21.29
N ARG A 36 5.42 -5.64 -20.08
CA ARG A 36 6.77 -5.62 -19.48
C ARG A 36 7.31 -7.02 -19.20
N LEU A 37 6.46 -7.93 -18.72
CA LEU A 37 6.85 -9.33 -18.52
C LEU A 37 7.30 -9.96 -19.83
N HIS A 38 6.58 -9.74 -20.92
CA HIS A 38 6.92 -10.29 -22.23
C HIS A 38 8.13 -9.60 -22.89
N GLU A 39 8.41 -8.34 -22.56
CA GLU A 39 9.62 -7.64 -22.97
C GLU A 39 10.86 -8.31 -22.37
N TYR A 40 10.90 -8.49 -21.05
CA TYR A 40 12.05 -9.09 -20.36
C TYR A 40 12.09 -10.62 -20.46
N TYR A 41 10.93 -11.27 -20.62
CA TYR A 41 10.81 -12.73 -20.70
C TYR A 41 9.89 -13.17 -21.85
N PRO A 42 10.33 -13.07 -23.13
CA PRO A 42 9.48 -13.32 -24.30
C PRO A 42 8.82 -14.71 -24.34
N LYS A 43 9.47 -15.72 -23.74
CA LYS A 43 8.96 -17.10 -23.67
C LYS A 43 7.66 -17.24 -22.86
N THR A 44 7.27 -16.21 -22.10
CA THR A 44 6.04 -16.21 -21.29
C THR A 44 4.78 -15.87 -22.11
N ARG A 45 4.92 -15.42 -23.36
CA ARG A 45 3.78 -15.10 -24.24
C ARG A 45 2.87 -16.32 -24.42
N GLY A 46 1.56 -16.11 -24.20
CA GLY A 46 0.55 -17.17 -24.27
C GLY A 46 0.61 -18.20 -23.13
N ARG A 47 1.42 -17.96 -22.09
CA ARG A 47 1.58 -18.87 -20.94
C ARG A 47 1.04 -18.33 -19.62
N ILE A 48 0.43 -17.15 -19.64
CA ILE A 48 -0.25 -16.58 -18.47
C ILE A 48 -1.62 -17.25 -18.36
N ALA A 49 -1.79 -18.12 -17.36
CA ALA A 49 -3.06 -18.80 -17.10
C ALA A 49 -4.04 -17.93 -16.30
N HIS A 50 -3.50 -17.08 -15.42
CA HIS A 50 -4.28 -16.20 -14.56
C HIS A 50 -3.46 -14.95 -14.20
N MET A 51 -4.15 -13.83 -14.05
CA MET A 51 -3.58 -12.56 -13.59
C MET A 51 -4.59 -11.92 -12.64
N GLU A 52 -4.11 -11.49 -11.48
CA GLU A 52 -4.89 -10.77 -10.49
C GLU A 52 -4.05 -9.64 -9.91
N LEU A 53 -4.66 -8.45 -9.81
CA LEU A 53 -4.01 -7.27 -9.26
C LEU A 53 -4.70 -6.78 -7.99
N SER A 54 -3.92 -6.60 -6.93
CA SER A 54 -4.34 -5.90 -5.71
C SER A 54 -4.31 -4.39 -5.88
N THR A 55 -5.23 -3.67 -5.23
CA THR A 55 -5.22 -2.19 -5.17
C THR A 55 -5.15 -1.70 -3.73
N PRO A 56 -4.85 -0.40 -3.50
CA PRO A 56 -4.95 0.19 -2.17
C PRO A 56 -6.31 -0.03 -1.49
N LEU A 57 -7.40 -0.11 -2.27
CA LEU A 57 -8.73 -0.44 -1.75
C LEU A 57 -8.80 -1.89 -1.25
N THR A 58 -8.20 -2.83 -1.98
CA THR A 58 -8.05 -4.23 -1.55
C THR A 58 -7.22 -4.34 -0.27
N ALA A 59 -6.10 -3.61 -0.17
CA ALA A 59 -5.28 -3.58 1.03
C ALA A 59 -6.04 -3.00 2.25
N ALA A 60 -6.76 -1.89 2.05
CA ALA A 60 -7.61 -1.31 3.09
C ALA A 60 -8.72 -2.29 3.53
N HIS A 61 -9.33 -3.02 2.59
CA HIS A 61 -10.41 -3.95 2.90
C HIS A 61 -9.95 -5.21 3.63
N PHE A 62 -8.89 -5.86 3.14
CA PHE A 62 -8.47 -7.18 3.66
C PHE A 62 -7.46 -7.09 4.80
N LEU A 63 -6.60 -6.06 4.80
CA LEU A 63 -5.51 -5.94 5.78
C LEU A 63 -5.82 -4.86 6.82
N ASN A 64 -6.96 -4.19 6.72
CA ASN A 64 -7.29 -2.99 7.49
C ASN A 64 -6.16 -1.94 7.43
N ALA A 65 -5.45 -1.90 6.29
CA ALA A 65 -4.32 -1.01 6.09
C ALA A 65 -4.84 0.44 5.91
N PRO A 66 -4.49 1.38 6.80
CA PRO A 66 -4.89 2.78 6.64
C PRO A 66 -4.42 3.31 5.28
N GLN A 67 -5.35 3.92 4.54
CA GLN A 67 -5.10 4.44 3.20
C GLN A 67 -4.51 3.40 2.22
N GLY A 68 -4.67 2.09 2.48
CA GLY A 68 -4.12 1.04 1.64
C GLY A 68 -2.59 0.91 1.64
N GLY A 69 -1.90 1.48 2.64
CA GLY A 69 -0.45 1.38 2.78
C GLY A 69 0.02 -0.02 3.19
N SER A 70 0.89 -0.65 2.40
CA SER A 70 1.40 -2.00 2.70
C SER A 70 2.54 -2.03 3.73
N TYR A 71 3.20 -0.90 3.94
CA TYR A 71 4.38 -0.77 4.80
C TYR A 71 4.19 0.29 5.88
N GLY A 72 2.99 0.39 6.46
CA GLY A 72 2.72 1.28 7.59
C GLY A 72 2.91 2.77 7.26
N LEU A 73 3.47 3.51 8.21
CA LEU A 73 3.74 4.94 8.09
C LEU A 73 4.81 5.24 7.04
N GLU A 74 4.72 6.43 6.45
CA GLU A 74 5.74 6.93 5.56
C GLU A 74 7.09 7.07 6.29
N TRP A 75 8.16 6.60 5.66
CA TRP A 75 9.51 6.73 6.21
C TRP A 75 10.02 8.16 6.03
N THR A 76 9.90 8.96 7.09
CA THR A 76 10.45 10.31 7.13
C THR A 76 11.47 10.44 8.27
N PRO A 77 12.50 11.29 8.15
CA PRO A 77 13.51 11.47 9.20
C PRO A 77 12.93 11.88 10.56
N GLU A 78 11.78 12.55 10.58
CA GLU A 78 11.09 12.99 11.79
C GLU A 78 10.69 11.81 12.69
N HIS A 79 10.45 10.62 12.14
CA HIS A 79 10.10 9.42 12.91
C HIS A 79 11.26 8.89 13.79
N PHE A 80 12.48 9.39 13.61
CA PHE A 80 13.61 9.10 14.49
C PHE A 80 13.72 10.08 15.68
N ASP A 81 12.91 11.14 15.71
CA ASP A 81 12.75 11.94 16.92
C ASP A 81 12.13 11.10 18.03
N ALA A 82 12.63 11.25 19.26
CA ALA A 82 12.20 10.43 20.39
C ALA A 82 10.68 10.51 20.63
N ALA A 83 10.07 11.69 20.48
CA ALA A 83 8.64 11.87 20.73
C ALA A 83 7.78 11.18 19.66
N LEU A 84 8.17 11.28 18.39
CA LEU A 84 7.46 10.60 17.30
C LEU A 84 7.72 9.09 17.31
N HIS A 85 8.91 8.66 17.73
CA HIS A 85 9.21 7.25 17.88
C HIS A 85 8.27 6.59 18.91
N GLU A 86 8.14 7.19 20.10
CA GLU A 86 7.26 6.69 21.16
C GLU A 86 5.76 6.75 20.79
N ALA A 87 5.37 7.75 19.98
CA ALA A 87 4.00 7.91 19.53
C ALA A 87 3.55 6.79 18.59
N TRP A 88 4.44 6.23 17.77
CA TRP A 88 4.08 5.34 16.66
C TRP A 88 4.66 3.93 16.72
N PHE A 89 5.80 3.73 17.40
CA PHE A 89 6.58 2.47 17.36
C PHE A 89 6.74 1.78 18.71
N ASP A 90 6.26 2.36 19.80
CA ASP A 90 6.28 1.70 21.11
C ASP A 90 5.27 0.53 21.14
N PRO A 91 5.72 -0.71 21.39
CA PRO A 91 4.87 -1.89 21.39
C PRO A 91 4.02 -2.05 22.66
N VAL A 92 4.31 -1.28 23.71
CA VAL A 92 3.62 -1.38 25.00
C VAL A 92 2.31 -0.61 24.95
N THR A 93 1.21 -1.30 25.26
CA THR A 93 -0.11 -0.65 25.35
C THR A 93 -0.43 -0.22 26.77
N LYS A 94 -1.48 0.60 26.93
CA LYS A 94 -2.02 0.96 28.25
C LYS A 94 -2.70 -0.22 28.96
N CYS A 95 -2.98 -1.32 28.26
CA CYS A 95 -3.58 -2.52 28.82
C CYS A 95 -2.47 -3.48 29.26
N GLN A 96 -2.43 -3.80 30.57
CA GLN A 96 -1.39 -4.66 31.13
C GLN A 96 -1.43 -6.04 30.48
N GLY A 97 -0.27 -6.50 29.99
CA GLY A 97 -0.13 -7.80 29.32
C GLY A 97 -0.51 -7.82 27.84
N LEU A 98 -0.96 -6.69 27.27
CA LEU A 98 -1.20 -6.55 25.83
C LEU A 98 -0.06 -5.77 25.18
N TYR A 99 0.54 -6.38 24.16
CA TYR A 99 1.63 -5.82 23.35
C TYR A 99 1.24 -5.84 21.88
N LEU A 100 1.70 -4.85 21.12
CA LEU A 100 1.46 -4.72 19.69
C LEU A 100 2.72 -5.07 18.91
N THR A 101 2.53 -5.63 17.72
CA THR A 101 3.60 -6.04 16.81
C THR A 101 3.23 -5.67 15.38
N GLY A 102 4.23 -5.35 14.56
CA GLY A 102 4.04 -4.81 13.21
C GLY A 102 5.07 -3.72 12.91
N LEU A 103 4.98 -3.12 11.72
CA LEU A 103 5.89 -2.04 11.31
C LEU A 103 5.63 -0.73 12.06
N CYS A 104 4.35 -0.46 12.35
CA CYS A 104 3.89 0.58 13.27
C CYS A 104 3.03 -0.11 14.33
N THR A 105 3.23 0.22 15.60
CA THR A 105 2.53 -0.41 16.72
C THR A 105 1.34 0.41 17.19
N LYS A 106 1.28 1.72 16.87
CA LYS A 106 0.20 2.63 17.29
C LYS A 106 -0.50 3.33 16.11
N CYS A 107 -0.46 2.68 14.94
CA CYS A 107 -1.36 2.94 13.83
C CYS A 107 -2.72 2.23 14.07
#